data_AF-A0A6V8Q0J3-F1
#
_entry.id   AF-A0A6V8Q0J3-F1
#
_cell.length_a   1.000
_cell.length_b   1.000
_cell.length_c   1.000
_cell.angle_alpha   90.00
_cell.angle_beta   90.00
_cell.angle_gamma   90.00
#
_symmetry.space_group_name_H-M   'P 1'
#
loop_
_entity.id
_entity.type
_entity.pdbx_description
1 polymer ?
#
loop_
_entity_poly.entity_id
_entity_poly.type
_entity_poly.pdbx_seq_one_letter_code
_entity_poly.pdbx_strand_id
1 'polypeptide(L)'
;MSSRSPSTSYLSDSTTVKFTGQYARAKGRSIRGKKAPFITYGYSKDKRPDLKQLLFILTSTSDGAVPVQFRCEAGNENDSRTHEETWDALCRATGRNDFLYVADGKLCNEDAMGYIDRRKGRFVTVLPRTRIE
;
A
#
# COMPACT_ATOMS: atom_id res chain seq x y z
N MET A 1 7.06 22.23 -29.45
CA MET A 1 5.92 21.69 -28.68
C MET A 1 6.40 20.43 -27.97
N SER A 2 6.60 20.47 -26.65
CA SER A 2 6.98 19.29 -25.89
C SER A 2 5.72 18.44 -25.68
N SER A 3 5.63 17.30 -26.36
CA SER A 3 4.57 16.31 -26.13
C SER A 3 4.73 15.78 -24.71
N ARG A 4 3.93 16.28 -23.75
CA ARG A 4 3.80 15.63 -22.45
C ARG A 4 3.30 14.21 -22.73
N SER A 5 4.15 13.20 -22.51
CA SER A 5 3.67 11.82 -22.44
C SER A 5 2.49 11.74 -21.47
N PRO A 6 1.46 10.92 -21.76
CA PRO A 6 0.36 10.74 -20.84
C PRO A 6 0.92 10.40 -19.45
N SER A 7 0.40 11.08 -18.44
CA SER A 7 0.85 10.89 -17.07
C SER A 7 0.40 9.50 -16.61
N THR A 8 1.32 8.53 -16.58
CA THR A 8 1.02 7.19 -16.06
C THR A 8 0.46 7.32 -14.65
N SER A 9 -0.65 6.64 -14.38
CA SER A 9 -1.27 6.60 -13.07
C SER A 9 -1.02 5.23 -12.45
N TYR A 10 -0.85 5.21 -11.13
CA TYR A 10 -0.63 4.00 -10.36
C TYR A 10 -1.74 3.85 -9.33
N LEU A 11 -2.46 2.72 -9.38
CA LEU A 11 -3.50 2.38 -8.43
C LEU A 11 -2.91 1.49 -7.34
N SER A 12 -3.05 1.91 -6.08
CA SER A 12 -2.66 1.13 -4.91
C SER A 12 -3.88 0.69 -4.12
N ASP A 13 -3.97 -0.60 -3.82
CA ASP A 13 -5.00 -1.16 -2.94
C ASP A 13 -4.41 -2.22 -2.01
N SER A 14 -5.13 -2.48 -0.92
CA SER A 14 -4.79 -3.48 0.09
C SER A 14 -5.93 -4.46 0.34
N THR A 15 -5.59 -5.73 0.50
CA THR A 15 -6.53 -6.80 0.88
C THR A 15 -5.93 -7.70 1.94
N THR A 16 -6.77 -8.48 2.63
CA THR A 16 -6.33 -9.38 3.70
C THR A 16 -6.53 -10.83 3.29
N VAL A 17 -5.48 -11.65 3.38
CA VAL A 17 -5.56 -13.10 3.19
C VAL A 17 -5.76 -13.76 4.55
N LYS A 18 -6.82 -14.57 4.68
CA LYS A 18 -7.23 -15.20 5.94
C LYS A 18 -6.64 -16.59 6.08
N PHE A 19 -6.32 -16.97 7.32
CA PHE A 19 -5.74 -18.26 7.66
C PHE A 19 -6.52 -18.96 8.76
N THR A 20 -6.72 -20.27 8.60
CA THR A 20 -7.23 -21.18 9.63
C THR A 20 -6.16 -22.17 10.04
N GLY A 21 -5.97 -22.38 11.35
CA GLY A 21 -4.94 -23.26 11.90
C GLY A 21 -3.95 -22.59 12.86
N GLN A 22 -3.02 -23.39 13.38
CA GLN A 22 -2.14 -22.96 14.48
C GLN A 22 -0.93 -22.12 14.03
N TYR A 23 -0.30 -22.42 12.90
CA TYR A 23 0.86 -21.68 12.36
C TYR A 23 1.92 -21.29 13.41
N ALA A 24 2.20 -22.17 14.38
CA ALA A 24 3.06 -21.84 15.53
C ALA A 24 4.48 -21.37 15.16
N ARG A 25 4.96 -21.73 13.96
CA ARG A 25 6.28 -21.37 13.42
C ARG A 25 6.26 -20.16 12.47
N ALA A 26 5.09 -19.61 12.14
CA ALA A 26 4.95 -18.46 11.23
C ALA A 26 5.23 -17.12 11.94
N LYS A 27 6.39 -17.03 12.59
CA LYS A 27 6.83 -15.90 13.42
C LYS A 27 7.98 -15.11 12.79
N GLY A 28 7.95 -14.99 11.46
CA GLY A 28 8.90 -14.19 10.71
C GLY A 28 10.30 -14.77 10.56
N ARG A 29 10.37 -15.96 9.95
CA ARG A 29 11.65 -16.57 9.51
C ARG A 29 12.37 -15.63 8.53
N SER A 30 13.66 -15.44 8.73
CA SER A 30 14.50 -14.68 7.80
C SER A 30 15.22 -15.59 6.81
N ILE A 31 15.20 -15.23 5.52
CA ILE A 31 15.91 -15.90 4.44
C ILE A 31 16.57 -14.83 3.57
N ARG A 32 17.89 -14.91 3.37
CA ARG A 32 18.67 -13.96 2.54
C ARG A 32 18.39 -12.48 2.89
N GLY A 33 18.35 -12.17 4.18
CA GLY A 33 18.09 -10.82 4.69
C GLY A 33 16.63 -10.35 4.60
N LYS A 34 15.71 -11.14 4.03
CA LYS A 34 14.27 -10.84 4.00
C LYS A 34 13.56 -11.59 5.11
N LYS A 35 12.79 -10.87 5.92
CA LYS A 35 11.95 -11.44 6.98
C LYS A 35 10.58 -11.75 6.42
N ALA A 36 10.10 -12.98 6.61
CA ALA A 36 8.71 -13.31 6.31
C ALA A 36 7.78 -12.52 7.26
N PRO A 37 6.58 -12.14 6.81
CA PRO A 37 5.59 -11.55 7.70
C PRO A 37 5.06 -12.58 8.69
N PHE A 38 4.51 -12.08 9.80
CA PHE A 38 3.88 -12.90 10.82
C PHE A 38 2.46 -13.24 10.40
N ILE A 39 2.10 -14.51 10.46
CA ILE A 39 0.69 -14.90 10.36
C ILE A 39 0.07 -14.65 11.73
N THR A 40 -0.63 -13.53 11.87
CA THR A 40 -1.13 -13.01 13.14
C THR A 40 -2.54 -12.41 12.97
N TYR A 41 -3.22 -12.16 14.08
CA TYR A 41 -4.52 -11.46 14.10
C TYR A 41 -4.34 -9.98 13.77
N GLY A 42 -5.40 -9.32 13.31
CA GLY A 42 -5.37 -7.89 13.01
C GLY A 42 -6.67 -7.40 12.37
N TYR A 43 -6.60 -6.28 11.66
CA TYR A 43 -7.79 -5.63 11.11
C TYR A 43 -8.16 -6.19 9.73
N SER A 44 -9.04 -7.19 9.73
CA SER A 44 -9.51 -7.80 8.47
C SER A 44 -10.44 -6.88 7.71
N LYS A 45 -10.22 -6.76 6.40
CA LYS A 45 -11.16 -6.09 5.48
C LYS A 45 -12.56 -6.73 5.52
N ASP A 46 -12.62 -8.03 5.81
CA ASP A 46 -13.87 -8.79 5.96
C ASP A 46 -14.45 -8.76 7.40
N LYS A 47 -13.88 -7.94 8.30
CA LYS A 47 -14.30 -7.81 9.70
C LYS A 47 -14.30 -9.15 10.48
N ARG A 48 -13.29 -9.98 10.25
CA ARG A 48 -13.05 -11.26 10.95
C ARG A 48 -11.85 -11.18 11.89
N PRO A 49 -11.99 -10.56 13.08
CA PRO A 49 -10.89 -10.42 14.04
C PRO A 49 -10.48 -11.77 14.66
N ASP A 50 -11.32 -12.79 14.55
CA ASP A 50 -11.10 -14.16 15.03
C ASP A 50 -10.13 -14.97 14.16
N LEU A 51 -9.74 -14.45 12.99
CA LEU A 51 -8.85 -15.13 12.06
C LEU A 51 -7.47 -14.46 12.01
N LYS A 52 -6.44 -15.30 11.89
CA LYS A 52 -5.11 -14.83 11.52
C LYS A 52 -5.12 -14.40 10.06
N GLN A 53 -4.28 -13.45 9.73
CA GLN A 53 -4.23 -12.86 8.40
C GLN A 53 -2.85 -12.36 8.01
N LEU A 54 -2.70 -12.10 6.73
CA LEU A 54 -1.64 -11.30 6.14
C LEU A 54 -2.26 -10.14 5.39
N LEU A 55 -1.55 -9.02 5.34
CA LEU A 55 -1.93 -7.85 4.57
C LEU A 55 -1.17 -7.87 3.23
N PHE A 56 -1.91 -7.89 2.13
CA PHE A 56 -1.37 -7.80 0.78
C PHE A 56 -1.58 -6.40 0.27
N ILE A 57 -0.51 -5.75 -0.16
CA ILE A 57 -0.54 -4.43 -0.80
C ILE A 57 -0.05 -4.60 -2.22
N LEU A 58 -0.85 -4.16 -3.18
CA LEU A 58 -0.53 -4.24 -4.60
C LEU A 58 -0.64 -2.85 -5.21
N THR A 59 0.33 -2.51 -6.05
CA THR A 59 0.26 -1.34 -6.92
C THR A 59 0.37 -1.77 -8.37
N SER A 60 -0.56 -1.30 -9.19
CA SER A 60 -0.62 -1.60 -10.62
C SER A 60 -0.70 -0.32 -11.45
N THR A 61 -0.25 -0.40 -12.69
CA THR A 61 -0.47 0.69 -13.65
C THR A 61 -1.95 0.78 -14.03
N SER A 62 -2.41 1.99 -14.36
CA SER A 62 -3.77 2.19 -14.87
C SER A 62 -3.94 1.71 -16.32
N ASP A 63 -2.85 1.65 -17.09
CA ASP A 63 -2.80 1.33 -18.51
C ASP A 63 -2.56 -0.17 -18.77
N GLY A 64 -3.44 -1.01 -18.24
CA GLY A 64 -3.38 -2.46 -18.45
C GLY A 64 -3.15 -3.28 -17.17
N ALA A 65 -3.28 -2.64 -16.00
CA ALA A 65 -3.24 -3.32 -14.69
C ALA A 65 -1.95 -4.11 -14.44
N VAL A 66 -0.83 -3.66 -14.99
CA VAL A 66 0.46 -4.33 -14.82
C VAL A 66 0.92 -4.14 -13.37
N PRO A 67 1.15 -5.23 -12.60
CA PRO A 67 1.70 -5.13 -11.25
C PRO A 67 3.11 -4.54 -11.28
N VAL A 68 3.30 -3.43 -10.56
CA VAL A 68 4.62 -2.78 -10.45
C VAL A 68 5.25 -2.96 -9.07
N GLN A 69 4.42 -3.21 -8.06
CA GLN A 69 4.89 -3.42 -6.69
C GLN A 69 3.93 -4.32 -5.92
N PHE A 70 4.49 -5.27 -5.17
CA PHE A 70 3.75 -6.10 -4.23
C PHE A 70 4.48 -6.13 -2.88
N ARG A 71 3.72 -5.98 -1.78
CA ARG A 71 4.20 -6.23 -0.41
C ARG A 71 3.26 -7.18 0.30
N CYS A 72 3.85 -7.98 1.17
CA CYS A 72 3.16 -8.92 2.03
C CYS A 72 3.59 -8.63 3.47
N GLU A 73 2.69 -8.04 4.23
CA GLU A 73 2.93 -7.59 5.60
C GLU A 73 2.19 -8.47 6.61
N ALA A 74 2.56 -8.32 7.88
CA ALA A 74 1.86 -8.99 8.97
C ALA A 74 0.39 -8.52 9.04
N GLY A 75 -0.49 -9.39 9.53
CA GLY A 75 -1.92 -9.09 9.58
C GLY A 75 -2.32 -7.89 10.45
N ASN A 76 -1.44 -7.43 11.33
CA ASN A 76 -1.61 -6.28 12.20
C ASN A 76 -0.80 -5.05 11.77
N GLU A 77 -0.21 -5.05 10.58
CA GLU A 77 0.54 -3.90 10.10
C GLU A 77 -0.37 -2.69 9.89
N ASN A 78 0.14 -1.49 10.19
CA ASN A 78 -0.63 -0.25 10.09
C ASN A 78 -0.48 0.37 8.70
N ASP A 79 -1.60 0.73 8.07
CA ASP A 79 -1.64 1.26 6.71
C ASP A 79 -1.07 2.69 6.57
N SER A 80 -0.92 3.47 7.65
CA SER A 80 -0.52 4.89 7.53
C SER A 80 0.87 5.08 6.92
N ARG A 81 1.84 4.21 7.21
CA ARG A 81 3.19 4.24 6.59
C ARG A 81 3.25 3.53 5.23
N THR A 82 2.23 2.77 4.89
CA THR A 82 2.20 1.92 3.70
C THR A 82 2.21 2.76 2.41
N HIS A 83 1.53 3.91 2.40
CA HIS A 83 1.44 4.75 1.21
C HIS A 83 2.73 5.51 0.89
N GLU A 84 3.44 6.02 1.90
CA GLU A 84 4.73 6.70 1.71
C GLU A 84 5.76 5.74 1.11
N GLU A 85 5.85 4.52 1.66
CA GLU A 85 6.75 3.48 1.16
C GLU A 85 6.41 3.02 -0.25
N THR A 86 5.11 2.92 -0.57
CA THR A 86 4.64 2.60 -1.91
C THR A 86 5.01 3.69 -2.90
N TRP A 87 4.78 4.96 -2.55
CA TRP A 87 5.11 6.10 -3.40
C TRP A 87 6.62 6.19 -3.65
N ASP A 88 7.45 6.01 -2.61
CA ASP A 88 8.91 5.95 -2.74
C ASP A 88 9.36 4.80 -3.65
N ALA A 89 8.75 3.62 -3.53
CA ALA A 89 9.05 2.48 -4.39
C ALA A 89 8.72 2.78 -5.86
N LEU A 90 7.60 3.44 -6.12
CA LEU A 90 7.24 3.91 -7.46
C LEU A 90 8.22 4.95 -8.00
N CYS A 91 8.65 5.92 -7.19
CA CYS A 91 9.66 6.88 -7.59
C CYS A 91 10.98 6.21 -7.96
N ARG A 92 11.41 5.21 -7.19
CA ARG A 92 12.62 4.42 -7.50
C ARG A 92 12.46 3.58 -8.77
N ALA A 93 11.30 2.95 -8.95
CA ALA A 93 11.03 2.09 -10.11
C ALA A 93 10.89 2.88 -11.42
N THR A 94 10.30 4.08 -11.35
CA THR A 94 10.01 4.91 -12.53
C THR A 94 11.06 5.97 -12.81
N GLY A 95 11.91 6.28 -11.83
CA GLY A 95 12.85 7.40 -11.87
C GLY A 95 12.18 8.78 -11.91
N ARG A 96 10.88 8.85 -11.61
CA ARG A 96 10.04 10.07 -11.74
C ARG A 96 9.12 10.22 -10.54
N ASN A 97 8.62 11.43 -10.32
CA ASN A 97 7.65 11.77 -9.27
C ASN A 97 6.40 12.46 -9.82
N ASP A 98 6.32 12.67 -11.13
CA ASP A 98 5.22 13.35 -11.78
C ASP A 98 4.09 12.41 -12.20
N PHE A 99 4.08 11.14 -11.78
CA PHE A 99 2.94 10.24 -11.97
C PHE A 99 1.75 10.62 -11.06
N LEU A 100 0.58 10.07 -11.35
CA LEU A 100 -0.60 10.21 -10.48
C LEU A 100 -0.73 8.98 -9.57
N TYR A 101 -0.60 9.18 -8.26
CA TYR A 101 -0.80 8.13 -7.26
C TYR A 101 -2.27 8.06 -6.82
N VAL A 102 -2.95 6.95 -7.08
CA VAL A 102 -4.36 6.76 -6.75
C VAL A 102 -4.49 5.72 -5.65
N ALA A 103 -5.15 6.07 -4.55
CA ALA A 103 -5.32 5.18 -3.40
C ALA A 103 -6.68 5.35 -2.71
N ASP A 104 -7.02 4.39 -1.85
CA ASP A 104 -8.21 4.44 -1.00
C ASP A 104 -8.11 5.55 0.08
N GLY A 105 -9.20 5.75 0.83
CA GLY A 105 -9.28 6.81 1.84
C GLY A 105 -8.27 6.71 3.00
N LYS A 106 -7.52 5.61 3.13
CA LYS A 106 -6.44 5.51 4.13
C LYS A 106 -5.26 6.42 3.78
N LEU A 107 -5.09 6.78 2.50
CA LEU A 107 -4.15 7.82 2.10
C LEU A 107 -4.54 9.20 2.67
N CYS A 108 -5.82 9.42 3.00
CA CYS A 108 -6.33 10.70 3.48
C CYS A 108 -5.97 11.01 4.95
N ASN A 109 -4.68 11.06 5.25
CA ASN A 109 -4.10 11.53 6.50
C ASN A 109 -3.03 12.59 6.22
N GLU A 110 -2.76 13.48 7.19
CA GLU A 110 -1.88 14.63 6.99
C GLU A 110 -0.43 14.22 6.70
N ASP A 111 0.07 13.20 7.38
CA ASP A 111 1.43 12.71 7.21
C ASP A 111 1.68 12.22 5.78
N ALA A 112 0.84 11.28 5.29
CA ALA A 112 1.01 10.67 3.98
C ALA A 112 0.74 11.66 2.83
N MET A 113 -0.31 12.47 2.92
CA MET A 113 -0.59 13.49 1.89
C MET A 113 0.52 14.56 1.87
N GLY A 114 0.92 15.05 3.04
CA GLY A 114 2.01 16.01 3.16
C GLY A 114 3.36 15.44 2.69
N TYR A 115 3.61 14.15 2.91
CA TYR A 115 4.81 13.46 2.44
C TYR A 115 4.94 13.51 0.92
N ILE A 116 3.83 13.25 0.20
CA ILE A 116 3.78 13.27 -1.26
C ILE A 116 3.83 14.71 -1.80
N ASP A 117 3.05 15.62 -1.22
CA ASP A 117 2.99 17.03 -1.65
C ASP A 117 4.33 17.75 -1.51
N ARG A 118 5.01 17.60 -0.35
CA ARG A 118 6.34 18.20 -0.11
C ARG A 118 7.38 17.74 -1.14
N ARG A 119 7.19 16.56 -1.74
CA ARG A 119 8.07 15.99 -2.78
C ARG A 119 7.57 16.26 -4.21
N LYS A 120 6.61 17.17 -4.37
CA LYS A 120 6.00 17.58 -5.65
C LYS A 120 5.32 16.42 -6.39
N GLY A 121 4.89 15.40 -5.65
CA GLY A 121 4.10 14.30 -6.19
C GLY A 121 2.64 14.70 -6.40
N ARG A 122 1.92 13.92 -7.21
CA ARG A 122 0.47 14.08 -7.42
C ARG A 122 -0.27 12.87 -6.87
N PHE A 123 -1.39 13.10 -6.20
CA PHE A 123 -2.22 12.02 -5.68
C PHE A 123 -3.71 12.28 -5.79
N VAL A 124 -4.50 11.20 -5.79
CA VAL A 124 -5.96 11.20 -5.67
C VAL A 124 -6.34 10.19 -4.60
N THR A 125 -7.15 10.63 -3.64
CA THR A 125 -7.69 9.80 -2.55
C THR A 125 -9.15 10.14 -2.33
N VAL A 126 -9.90 9.18 -1.76
CA VAL A 126 -11.24 9.45 -1.25
C VAL A 126 -11.14 10.20 0.07
N LEU A 127 -11.90 11.27 0.22
CA LEU A 127 -12.03 12.01 1.49
C LEU A 127 -13.08 11.29 2.38
N PRO A 128 -12.71 10.77 3.56
CA PRO A 128 -13.67 10.11 4.44
C PRO A 128 -14.64 11.13 5.05
N ARG A 129 -15.93 10.76 5.15
CA ARG A 129 -16.98 11.62 5.73
C ARG A 129 -16.72 12.07 7.17
N THR A 130 -15.87 11.35 7.90
CA THR A 130 -15.53 11.62 9.30
C THR A 130 -14.40 12.64 9.46
N ARG A 131 -13.83 13.15 8.36
CA ARG A 131 -12.82 14.19 8.44
C ARG A 131 -13.51 15.51 8.79
N ILE A 132 -13.23 16.00 9.99
CA ILE A 132 -13.60 17.33 10.45
C ILE A 132 -12.43 18.25 10.06
N GLU A 133 -12.74 19.35 9.39
CA GLU A 133 -11.78 20.42 9.07
C GLU A 133 -11.41 21.24 10.30
#